data_AF-A0A2T5B9F5-F1
#
_entry.id   AF-A0A2T5B9F5-F1
#
_cell.length_a   1.000
_cell.length_b   1.000
_cell.length_c   1.000
_cell.angle_alpha   90.00
_cell.angle_beta   90.00
_cell.angle_gamma   90.00
#
_symmetry.space_group_name_H-M   'P 1'
#
loop_
_entity.id
_entity.type
_entity.pdbx_description
1 polymer ?
#
loop_
_entity_poly.entity_id
_entity_poly.type
_entity_poly.pdbx_seq_one_letter_code
_entity_poly.pdbx_strand_id
1 'polypeptide(L)' 'MADDWDDLVLDEDFVRDADTSEPSARARMLAARWREQAPEPQPWRSDEPPAGWFFSRARRRKWRR' A
#
# COMPACT_ATOMS: atom_id res chain seq x y z
N MET A 1 24.87 25.50 -15.32
CA MET A 1 23.85 24.78 -16.10
C MET A 1 23.05 23.88 -15.17
N ALA A 2 22.24 24.48 -14.30
CA ALA A 2 21.33 23.78 -13.38
C ALA A 2 19.91 24.39 -13.42
N ASP A 3 19.69 25.43 -14.24
CA ASP A 3 18.49 26.26 -14.27
C ASP A 3 17.22 25.54 -14.75
N ASP A 4 17.37 24.42 -15.46
CA ASP A 4 16.25 23.76 -16.16
C ASP A 4 15.36 22.92 -15.23
N TRP A 5 15.85 22.60 -14.02
CA TRP A 5 15.14 21.74 -13.07
C TRP A 5 14.45 22.52 -11.95
N ASP A 6 14.84 23.76 -11.69
CA ASP A 6 14.29 24.56 -10.60
C ASP A 6 12.87 25.08 -10.92
N ASP A 7 12.55 25.26 -12.21
CA ASP A 7 11.22 25.67 -12.68
C ASP A 7 10.30 24.50 -13.07
N LEU A 8 10.77 23.24 -12.96
CA LEU A 8 9.96 22.07 -13.31
C LEU A 8 8.91 21.77 -12.25
N VAL A 9 7.64 21.88 -12.63
CA VAL A 9 6.50 21.59 -11.76
C VAL A 9 6.04 20.14 -11.98
N LEU A 10 6.25 19.29 -10.97
CA LEU A 10 5.86 17.88 -10.95
C LEU A 10 4.44 17.69 -10.36
N ASP A 11 3.45 18.31 -10.99
CA ASP A 11 2.04 18.24 -10.56
C ASP A 11 1.28 17.05 -11.19
N GLU A 12 -0.04 17.00 -10.97
CA GLU A 12 -0.85 15.91 -11.49
C GLU A 12 -0.92 15.91 -13.02
N ASP A 13 -0.93 17.09 -13.67
CA ASP A 13 -0.99 17.21 -15.12
C ASP A 13 0.30 16.68 -15.77
N PHE A 14 1.47 17.00 -15.20
CA PHE A 14 2.76 16.43 -15.61
C PHE A 14 2.76 14.88 -15.57
N VAL A 15 2.17 14.30 -14.52
CA VAL A 15 2.08 12.83 -14.39
C VAL A 15 1.10 12.22 -15.40
N ARG A 16 0.02 12.94 -15.76
CA ARG A 16 -0.98 12.48 -16.74
C ARG A 16 -0.46 12.56 -18.17
N ASP A 17 0.42 13.50 -18.47
CA ASP A 17 1.01 13.69 -19.81
C ASP A 17 2.09 12.65 -20.14
N ALA A 18 2.48 11.81 -19.17
CA ALA A 18 3.41 10.72 -19.39
C ALA A 18 2.86 9.71 -20.42
N ASP A 19 3.49 9.65 -21.58
CA ASP A 19 3.11 8.79 -22.72
C ASP A 19 3.08 7.29 -22.37
N THR A 20 3.85 6.87 -21.35
CA THR A 20 3.90 5.49 -20.88
C THR A 20 3.47 5.37 -19.43
N SER A 21 2.34 4.71 -19.20
CA SER A 21 1.93 4.24 -17.87
C SER A 21 2.24 2.75 -17.74
N GLU A 22 3.41 2.41 -17.20
CA GLU A 22 3.75 1.01 -16.95
C GLU A 22 2.95 0.44 -15.77
N PRO A 23 2.24 -0.69 -15.93
CA PRO A 23 1.53 -1.36 -14.83
C PRO A 23 2.42 -1.69 -13.63
N SER A 24 3.73 -1.83 -13.86
CA SER A 24 4.73 -2.17 -12.85
C SER A 24 5.30 -0.96 -12.11
N ALA A 25 5.02 0.28 -12.54
CA ALA A 25 5.67 1.48 -12.01
C ALA A 25 5.51 1.60 -10.49
N ARG A 26 4.29 1.44 -10.00
CA ARG A 26 3.99 1.47 -8.55
C ARG A 26 4.70 0.36 -7.79
N ALA A 27 4.81 -0.84 -8.37
CA ALA A 27 5.51 -1.96 -7.77
C ALA A 27 7.02 -1.68 -7.67
N ARG A 28 7.63 -1.08 -8.71
CA ARG A 28 9.04 -0.66 -8.71
C ARG A 28 9.31 0.45 -7.68
N MET A 29 8.43 1.43 -7.56
CA MET A 29 8.51 2.48 -6.53
C MET A 29 8.42 1.89 -5.11
N LEU A 30 7.48 0.97 -4.88
CA LEU A 30 7.36 0.26 -3.60
C LEU A 30 8.60 -0.57 -3.29
N ALA A 31 9.14 -1.30 -4.29
CA ALA A 31 10.35 -2.08 -4.12
C ALA A 31 11.56 -1.21 -3.75
N ALA A 32 11.74 -0.05 -4.41
CA ALA A 32 12.78 0.91 -4.05
C ALA A 32 12.62 1.40 -2.61
N ARG A 33 11.41 1.81 -2.22
CA ARG A 33 11.11 2.23 -0.85
C ARG A 33 11.43 1.13 0.17
N TRP A 34 11.04 -0.12 -0.09
CA TRP A 34 11.26 -1.24 0.82
C TRP A 34 12.72 -1.68 0.94
N ARG A 35 13.58 -1.36 -0.03
CA ARG A 35 15.03 -1.62 0.09
C ARG A 35 15.66 -0.76 1.19
N GLU A 36 15.13 0.43 1.42
CA GLU A 36 15.62 1.36 2.45
C GLU A 36 14.79 1.27 3.74
N GLN A 37 13.49 1.06 3.60
CA GLN A 37 12.50 1.12 4.67
C GLN A 37 11.56 -0.08 4.55
N ALA A 38 12.11 -1.27 4.77
CA ALA A 38 11.31 -2.48 4.83
C ALA A 38 10.30 -2.37 5.99
N PRO A 39 9.05 -2.80 5.80
CA PRO A 39 8.12 -2.89 6.92
C PRO A 39 8.58 -3.95 7.91
N GLU A 40 8.29 -3.72 9.19
CA GLU A 40 8.50 -4.73 10.22
C GLU A 40 7.70 -6.01 9.90
N PRO A 41 8.27 -7.20 10.16
CA PRO A 41 7.57 -8.45 9.92
C PRO A 41 6.32 -8.53 10.78
N GLN A 42 5.17 -8.54 10.12
CA GLN A 42 3.88 -8.76 10.77
C GLN A 42 3.53 -10.25 10.75
N PRO A 43 2.87 -10.76 11.79
CA PRO A 43 2.38 -12.14 11.77
C PRO A 43 1.43 -12.36 10.58
N TRP A 44 1.51 -13.53 9.96
CA TRP A 44 0.73 -13.88 8.75
C TRP A 44 -0.80 -13.75 8.94
N ARG A 45 -1.22 -13.74 10.20
CA ARG A 45 -2.56 -13.46 10.66
C ARG A 45 -2.44 -12.50 11.83
N SER A 46 -3.23 -11.43 11.77
CA SER A 46 -3.53 -10.63 12.95
C SER A 46 -4.29 -11.51 13.94
N ASP A 47 -3.83 -11.58 15.19
CA ASP A 47 -4.61 -12.23 16.27
C ASP A 47 -5.96 -11.50 16.48
N GLU A 48 -6.02 -10.23 16.09
CA GLU A 48 -7.21 -9.41 16.07
C GLU A 48 -7.95 -9.55 14.73
N PRO A 49 -9.22 -10.03 14.71
CA PRO A 49 -9.97 -10.16 13.47
C PRO A 49 -10.23 -8.76 12.86
N PRO A 50 -9.89 -8.54 11.57
CA PRO A 50 -9.82 -7.20 10.94
C PRO A 50 -11.19 -6.54 10.69
N ALA A 51 -12.28 -7.26 10.95
CA ALA A 51 -13.63 -6.74 11.02
C ALA A 51 -14.43 -7.72 11.86
N GLY A 52 -15.36 -7.24 12.68
CA GLY A 52 -16.21 -8.05 13.58
C GLY A 52 -17.13 -9.08 12.91
N TRP A 53 -16.84 -9.51 11.68
CA TRP A 53 -17.61 -10.47 10.89
C TRP A 53 -17.20 -11.93 11.09
N PHE A 54 -15.99 -12.28 11.52
CA PHE A 54 -15.60 -13.70 11.56
C PHE A 54 -15.82 -14.34 12.94
N PHE A 55 -16.90 -15.14 13.03
CA PHE A 55 -17.14 -16.19 14.02
C PHE A 55 -16.48 -15.99 15.39
N SER A 56 -16.99 -15.03 16.18
CA SER A 56 -16.69 -15.09 17.60
C SER A 56 -17.13 -16.46 18.13
N ARG A 57 -16.18 -17.22 18.67
CA ARG A 57 -16.46 -18.48 19.42
C ARG A 57 -17.57 -18.25 20.47
N ALA A 58 -17.68 -17.02 20.97
CA ALA A 58 -18.76 -16.54 21.82
C ALA A 58 -20.16 -16.69 21.16
N ARG A 59 -20.34 -16.30 19.89
CA ARG A 59 -21.63 -16.53 19.19
C ARG A 59 -21.93 -18.01 19.03
N ARG A 60 -20.95 -18.86 18.69
CA ARG A 60 -21.19 -20.30 18.49
C ARG A 60 -21.73 -21.02 19.74
N ARG A 61 -21.35 -20.58 20.94
CA ARG A 61 -21.87 -21.12 22.21
C ARG A 61 -23.35 -20.81 22.45
N LYS A 62 -23.88 -19.74 21.86
CA LYS A 62 -25.27 -19.31 22.06
C LYS A 62 -26.28 -20.12 21.24
N TRP A 63 -25.86 -20.71 20.11
CA TRP A 63 -26.73 -21.48 19.20
C TRP A 63 -26.85 -22.97 19.55
N ARG A 64 -26.20 -23.43 20.64
CA ARG A 64 -26.26 -24.84 21.11
C ARG A 64 -27.04 -25.00 22.42
N ARG A 65 -27.85 -24.01 22.82
CA ARG A 65 -28.80 -24.12 23.93
C ARG A 65 -30.21 -24.17 23.38
#